data_AF-A0A936M275-F1
#
_entry.id   AF-A0A936M275-F1
#
_cell.length_a   1.000
_cell.length_b   1.000
_cell.length_c   1.000
_cell.angle_alpha   90.00
_cell.angle_beta   90.00
_cell.angle_gamma   90.00
#
_symmetry.space_group_name_H-M   'P 1'
#
loop_
_entity.id
_entity.type
_entity.pdbx_description
1 polymer ?
#
loop_
_entity_poly.entity_id
_entity_poly.type
_entity_poly.pdbx_seq_one_letter_code
_entity_poly.pdbx_strand_id
1 'polypeptide(L)'
;MRIKVILAILLFSFAATGQNKTFDWSTEACEYRGVYDSSKYSAEQLRNTQRLLRPGEFRIETSATVWNYSEIEKLDVKVLEADYARVRGELAGLKLVQSGFWENVRNAKLKEIDQVYQLSRVTMLAYKNPEALKSYGGASDCKETYLPALVAGGEALLRVWADVNMASRKVNSDPARLKRIFDDQFNSPDRFKFALVETMSFGWWNCANRSIEYDGSDGPENDLREKEFRKLFKQVKTLMCEEP
;
A
#
# COMPACT_ATOMS: atom_id res chain seq x y z
N MET A 1 -74.44 -43.60 -4.76
CA MET A 1 -73.13 -43.93 -5.35
C MET A 1 -72.15 -42.84 -4.93
N ARG A 2 -71.23 -43.11 -3.99
CA ARG A 2 -70.29 -42.11 -3.43
C ARG A 2 -68.93 -42.26 -4.13
N ILE A 3 -68.55 -41.28 -4.95
CA ILE A 3 -67.23 -41.23 -5.57
C ILE A 3 -66.29 -40.49 -4.61
N LYS A 4 -65.33 -41.22 -4.03
CA LYS A 4 -64.23 -40.63 -3.26
C LYS A 4 -63.11 -40.29 -4.24
N VAL A 5 -62.89 -39.01 -4.50
CA VAL A 5 -61.70 -38.52 -5.21
C VAL A 5 -60.60 -38.33 -4.16
N ILE A 6 -59.55 -39.16 -4.23
CA ILE A 6 -58.35 -39.02 -3.42
C ILE A 6 -57.39 -38.12 -4.21
N LEU A 7 -57.21 -36.89 -3.73
CA LEU A 7 -56.24 -35.94 -4.26
C LEU A 7 -54.87 -36.24 -3.63
N ALA A 8 -54.00 -36.91 -4.37
CA ALA A 8 -52.62 -37.14 -3.96
C ALA A 8 -51.80 -35.87 -4.19
N ILE A 9 -51.45 -35.17 -3.11
CA ILE A 9 -50.53 -34.03 -3.13
C ILE A 9 -49.10 -34.60 -3.24
N LEU A 10 -48.53 -34.55 -4.44
CA LEU A 10 -47.11 -34.79 -4.69
C LEU A 10 -46.29 -33.62 -4.13
N LEU A 11 -45.76 -33.79 -2.92
CA LEU A 11 -44.72 -32.93 -2.37
C LEU A 11 -43.42 -33.16 -3.16
N PHE A 12 -43.19 -32.33 -4.18
CA PHE A 12 -41.88 -32.18 -4.78
C PHE A 12 -40.96 -31.49 -3.77
N SER A 13 -40.19 -32.29 -3.02
CA SER A 13 -39.03 -31.80 -2.31
C SER A 13 -38.02 -31.30 -3.35
N PHE A 14 -38.01 -30.00 -3.62
CA PHE A 14 -36.87 -29.36 -4.26
C PHE A 14 -35.68 -29.54 -3.31
N ALA A 15 -34.88 -30.57 -3.56
CA ALA A 15 -33.52 -30.61 -3.04
C ALA A 15 -32.84 -29.35 -3.59
N ALA A 16 -32.66 -28.35 -2.74
CA ALA A 16 -31.82 -27.21 -3.04
C ALA A 16 -30.41 -27.75 -3.23
N THR A 17 -30.07 -28.14 -4.46
CA THR A 17 -28.70 -28.43 -4.85
C THR A 17 -27.94 -27.14 -4.64
N GLY A 18 -27.22 -27.03 -3.53
CA GLY A 18 -26.35 -25.90 -3.26
C GLY A 18 -25.48 -25.69 -4.49
N GLN A 19 -25.58 -24.51 -5.10
CA GLN A 19 -24.87 -24.17 -6.33
C GLN A 19 -23.39 -24.00 -6.00
N ASN A 20 -22.70 -25.11 -5.82
CA ASN A 20 -21.28 -25.11 -5.53
C ASN A 20 -20.53 -24.75 -6.80
N LYS A 21 -19.65 -23.75 -6.72
CA LYS A 21 -18.75 -23.35 -7.80
C LYS A 21 -17.31 -23.34 -7.31
N THR A 22 -16.36 -23.33 -8.23
CA THR A 22 -14.93 -23.25 -7.90
C THR A 22 -14.38 -21.86 -8.16
N PHE A 23 -13.38 -21.49 -7.37
CA PHE A 23 -12.61 -20.27 -7.55
C PHE A 23 -11.14 -20.58 -7.31
N ASP A 24 -10.29 -20.11 -8.22
CA ASP A 24 -8.85 -20.32 -8.15
C ASP A 24 -8.19 -19.00 -7.74
N TRP A 25 -7.20 -19.07 -6.86
CA TRP A 25 -6.36 -17.94 -6.49
C TRP A 25 -4.95 -18.38 -6.17
N SER A 26 -4.03 -17.43 -6.19
CA SER A 26 -2.65 -17.62 -5.77
C SER A 26 -2.26 -16.64 -4.66
N THR A 27 -1.32 -17.07 -3.84
CA THR A 27 -0.42 -16.21 -3.07
C THR A 27 0.91 -16.12 -3.81
N GLU A 28 1.89 -15.39 -3.28
CA GLU A 28 3.22 -15.30 -3.91
C GLU A 28 3.89 -16.67 -4.10
N ALA A 29 3.61 -17.65 -3.24
CA ALA A 29 4.29 -18.95 -3.24
C ALA A 29 3.40 -20.14 -3.62
N CYS A 30 2.09 -19.98 -3.72
CA CYS A 30 1.18 -21.12 -3.86
C CYS A 30 -0.07 -20.81 -4.70
N GLU A 31 -0.59 -21.85 -5.36
CA GLU A 31 -1.86 -21.85 -6.07
C GLU A 31 -2.91 -22.71 -5.33
N TYR A 32 -4.15 -22.22 -5.29
CA TYR A 32 -5.26 -22.84 -4.58
C TYR A 32 -6.52 -22.88 -5.44
N ARG A 33 -7.35 -23.88 -5.18
CA ARG A 33 -8.72 -24.01 -5.69
C ARG A 33 -9.69 -24.21 -4.54
N GLY A 34 -10.67 -23.33 -4.42
CA GLY A 34 -11.71 -23.39 -3.41
C GLY A 34 -13.08 -23.70 -4.00
N VAL A 35 -13.87 -24.50 -3.31
CA VAL A 35 -15.29 -24.73 -3.61
C VAL A 35 -16.12 -23.80 -2.74
N TYR A 36 -16.91 -22.90 -3.33
CA TYR A 36 -17.76 -21.95 -2.61
C TYR A 36 -19.24 -22.12 -2.94
N ASP A 37 -20.08 -21.59 -2.06
CA ASP A 37 -21.53 -21.54 -2.26
C ASP A 37 -21.91 -20.30 -3.09
N SER A 38 -22.33 -20.49 -4.34
CA SER A 38 -22.67 -19.35 -5.20
C SER A 38 -23.99 -18.67 -4.83
N SER A 39 -24.74 -19.19 -3.86
CA SER A 39 -25.86 -18.46 -3.24
C SER A 39 -25.39 -17.45 -2.19
N LYS A 40 -24.17 -17.61 -1.64
CA LYS A 40 -23.60 -16.71 -0.62
C LYS A 40 -22.74 -15.61 -1.23
N TYR A 41 -21.90 -15.98 -2.18
CA TYR A 41 -20.92 -15.06 -2.79
C TYR A 41 -20.92 -15.21 -4.30
N SER A 42 -20.67 -14.11 -5.01
CA SER A 42 -20.38 -14.14 -6.44
C SER A 42 -18.89 -14.33 -6.69
N ALA A 43 -18.52 -14.79 -7.89
CA ALA A 43 -17.11 -14.84 -8.30
C ALA A 43 -16.48 -13.44 -8.38
N GLU A 44 -17.27 -12.40 -8.65
CA GLU A 44 -16.81 -11.01 -8.62
C GLU A 44 -16.39 -10.61 -7.20
N GLN A 45 -17.20 -10.94 -6.19
CA GLN A 45 -16.88 -10.65 -4.80
C GLN A 45 -15.61 -11.38 -4.33
N LEU A 46 -15.46 -12.66 -4.68
CA LEU A 46 -14.26 -13.42 -4.33
C LEU A 46 -13.00 -12.84 -4.99
N ARG A 47 -13.06 -12.47 -6.28
CA ARG A 47 -11.94 -11.80 -6.96
C ARG A 47 -11.59 -10.48 -6.30
N ASN A 48 -12.57 -9.62 -6.07
CA ASN A 48 -12.34 -8.30 -5.50
C ASN A 48 -11.80 -8.38 -4.07
N THR A 49 -12.32 -9.32 -3.26
CA THR A 49 -11.77 -9.59 -1.93
C THR A 49 -10.34 -10.14 -2.01
N GLN A 50 -10.04 -11.00 -2.99
CA GLN A 50 -8.68 -11.52 -3.17
C GLN A 50 -7.66 -10.43 -3.56
N ARG A 51 -8.08 -9.36 -4.24
CA ARG A 51 -7.20 -8.22 -4.52
C ARG A 51 -6.66 -7.56 -3.24
N LEU A 52 -7.42 -7.56 -2.14
CA LEU A 52 -6.98 -7.00 -0.85
C LEU A 52 -5.93 -7.84 -0.11
N LEU A 53 -5.61 -9.03 -0.64
CA LEU A 53 -4.57 -9.92 -0.12
C LEU A 53 -3.24 -9.78 -0.87
N ARG A 54 -3.26 -9.14 -2.05
CA ARG A 54 -2.09 -9.06 -2.93
C ARG A 54 -1.16 -7.93 -2.47
N PRO A 55 0.10 -8.24 -2.16
CA PRO A 55 1.08 -7.21 -1.82
C PRO A 55 1.19 -6.15 -2.93
N GLY A 56 1.29 -4.89 -2.51
CA GLY A 56 1.37 -3.75 -3.43
C GLY A 56 0.09 -3.43 -4.23
N GLU A 57 -1.00 -4.17 -4.09
CA GLU A 57 -2.28 -3.79 -4.71
C GLU A 57 -2.81 -2.49 -4.09
N PHE A 58 -3.41 -1.63 -4.92
CA PHE A 58 -3.94 -0.32 -4.52
C PHE A 58 -2.90 0.63 -3.90
N ARG A 59 -1.68 0.62 -4.42
CA ARG A 59 -0.65 1.62 -4.07
C ARG A 59 -0.70 2.82 -5.03
N ILE A 60 -0.28 3.98 -4.52
CA ILE A 60 0.06 5.15 -5.34
C ILE A 60 1.41 4.84 -6.01
N GLU A 61 1.46 4.90 -7.32
CA GLU A 61 2.65 4.61 -8.14
C GLU A 61 3.50 5.86 -8.37
N THR A 62 2.91 7.04 -8.25
CA THR A 62 3.61 8.31 -8.43
C THR A 62 4.65 8.53 -7.33
N SER A 63 5.94 8.57 -7.71
CA SER A 63 7.02 8.84 -6.76
C SER A 63 6.98 10.27 -6.24
N ALA A 64 7.09 10.41 -4.92
CA ALA A 64 7.17 11.71 -4.25
C ALA A 64 8.61 12.23 -4.10
N THR A 65 9.60 11.37 -4.30
CA THR A 65 11.02 11.65 -4.15
C THR A 65 11.77 11.48 -5.47
N VAL A 66 12.98 12.02 -5.51
CA VAL A 66 13.87 11.98 -6.69
C VAL A 66 15.21 11.39 -6.34
N TRP A 67 15.91 10.84 -7.34
CA TRP A 67 17.26 10.31 -7.18
C TRP A 67 18.34 11.35 -7.46
N ASN A 68 18.01 12.40 -8.22
CA ASN A 68 18.92 13.50 -8.52
C ASN A 68 18.16 14.82 -8.66
N TYR A 69 18.89 15.93 -8.55
CA TYR A 69 18.26 17.26 -8.56
C TYR A 69 17.67 17.64 -9.93
N SER A 70 18.08 16.98 -11.03
CA SER A 70 17.51 17.25 -12.37
C SER A 70 16.08 16.71 -12.53
N GLU A 71 15.67 15.79 -11.66
CA GLU A 71 14.33 15.20 -11.66
C GLU A 71 13.31 16.04 -10.87
N ILE A 72 13.74 17.04 -10.09
CA ILE A 72 12.84 17.90 -9.30
C ILE A 72 11.79 18.57 -10.20
N GLU A 73 12.18 18.99 -11.40
CA GLU A 73 11.26 19.61 -12.36
C GLU A 73 10.27 18.64 -12.99
N LYS A 74 10.49 17.32 -12.86
CA LYS A 74 9.58 16.28 -13.34
C LYS A 74 8.49 15.92 -12.33
N LEU A 75 8.62 16.40 -11.08
CA LEU A 75 7.60 16.19 -10.06
C LEU A 75 6.34 16.99 -10.43
N ASP A 76 5.24 16.27 -10.66
CA ASP A 76 3.95 16.86 -10.99
C ASP A 76 2.87 16.40 -10.01
N VAL A 77 2.44 17.34 -9.16
CA VAL A 77 1.39 17.09 -8.16
C VAL A 77 0.06 16.72 -8.81
N LYS A 78 -0.22 17.17 -10.04
CA LYS A 78 -1.46 16.78 -10.75
C LYS A 78 -1.45 15.30 -11.14
N VAL A 79 -0.28 14.77 -11.49
CA VAL A 79 -0.13 13.33 -11.76
C VAL A 79 -0.36 12.53 -10.49
N LEU A 80 0.19 12.98 -9.35
CA LEU A 80 -0.08 12.38 -8.04
C LEU A 80 -1.57 12.43 -7.69
N GLU A 81 -2.23 13.58 -7.88
CA GLU A 81 -3.66 13.75 -7.58
C GLU A 81 -4.55 12.83 -8.43
N ALA A 82 -4.22 12.66 -9.71
CA ALA A 82 -4.92 11.74 -10.60
C ALA A 82 -4.73 10.28 -10.18
N ASP A 83 -3.50 9.89 -9.81
CA ASP A 83 -3.18 8.55 -9.35
C ASP A 83 -3.89 8.22 -8.03
N TYR A 84 -3.83 9.13 -7.06
CA TYR A 84 -4.59 9.03 -5.81
C TYR A 84 -6.09 8.85 -6.05
N ALA A 85 -6.70 9.71 -6.87
CA ALA A 85 -8.13 9.63 -7.16
C ALA A 85 -8.51 8.30 -7.82
N ARG A 86 -7.68 7.81 -8.75
CA ARG A 86 -7.86 6.52 -9.42
C ARG A 86 -7.82 5.36 -8.41
N VAL A 87 -6.73 5.24 -7.65
CA VAL A 87 -6.51 4.13 -6.71
C VAL A 87 -7.58 4.10 -5.62
N ARG A 88 -7.86 5.26 -5.02
CA ARG A 88 -8.88 5.39 -3.97
C ARG A 88 -10.27 5.07 -4.50
N GLY A 89 -10.63 5.60 -5.67
CA GLY A 89 -11.91 5.37 -6.31
C GLY A 89 -12.11 3.89 -6.66
N GLU A 90 -11.07 3.24 -7.15
CA GLU A 90 -11.07 1.82 -7.46
C GLU A 90 -11.31 0.96 -6.21
N LEU A 91 -10.55 1.19 -5.13
CA LEU A 91 -10.68 0.45 -3.87
C LEU A 91 -12.07 0.66 -3.23
N ALA A 92 -12.54 1.91 -3.19
CA ALA A 92 -13.86 2.23 -2.65
C ALA A 92 -15.00 1.60 -3.46
N GLY A 93 -14.82 1.44 -4.77
CA GLY A 93 -15.80 0.87 -5.69
C GLY A 93 -15.85 -0.67 -5.74
N LEU A 94 -14.91 -1.36 -5.09
CA LEU A 94 -14.89 -2.84 -5.11
C LEU A 94 -16.16 -3.41 -4.50
N LYS A 95 -16.79 -4.37 -5.18
CA LYS A 95 -17.81 -5.22 -4.56
C LYS A 95 -17.12 -6.33 -3.79
N LEU A 96 -17.00 -6.21 -2.48
CA LEU A 96 -16.38 -7.22 -1.62
C LEU A 96 -17.41 -8.25 -1.14
N VAL A 97 -16.89 -9.36 -0.61
CA VAL A 97 -17.66 -10.20 0.30
C VAL A 97 -18.08 -9.37 1.51
N GLN A 98 -19.38 -9.32 1.78
CA GLN A 98 -19.94 -8.52 2.86
C GLN A 98 -19.61 -9.15 4.21
N SER A 99 -18.62 -8.58 4.90
CA SER A 99 -18.31 -8.91 6.29
C SER A 99 -17.65 -7.71 6.96
N GLY A 100 -17.82 -7.58 8.28
CA GLY A 100 -17.13 -6.53 9.05
C GLY A 100 -15.61 -6.63 8.92
N PHE A 101 -15.07 -7.84 8.74
CA PHE A 101 -13.64 -8.04 8.52
C PHE A 101 -13.15 -7.39 7.22
N TRP A 102 -13.77 -7.70 6.07
CA TRP A 102 -13.31 -7.17 4.79
C TRP A 102 -13.56 -5.68 4.63
N GLU A 103 -14.62 -5.16 5.26
CA GLU A 103 -14.87 -3.72 5.34
C GLU A 103 -13.81 -3.01 6.18
N ASN A 104 -13.38 -3.59 7.30
CA ASN A 104 -12.27 -3.04 8.08
C ASN A 104 -10.95 -3.05 7.31
N VAL A 105 -10.66 -4.12 6.55
CA VAL A 105 -9.48 -4.18 5.68
C VAL A 105 -9.54 -3.07 4.60
N ARG A 106 -10.67 -2.88 3.94
CA ARG A 106 -10.85 -1.79 2.96
C ARG A 106 -10.62 -0.43 3.62
N ASN A 107 -11.20 -0.20 4.79
CA ASN A 107 -11.09 1.08 5.49
C ASN A 107 -9.65 1.37 5.93
N ALA A 108 -8.92 0.36 6.41
CA ALA A 108 -7.51 0.49 6.74
C ALA A 108 -6.68 0.86 5.51
N LYS A 109 -6.88 0.18 4.37
CA LYS A 109 -6.16 0.50 3.13
C LYS A 109 -6.52 1.88 2.56
N LEU A 110 -7.78 2.29 2.64
CA LEU A 110 -8.20 3.65 2.26
C LEU A 110 -7.50 4.72 3.13
N LYS A 111 -7.38 4.48 4.44
CA LYS A 111 -6.67 5.37 5.35
C LYS A 111 -5.18 5.45 5.01
N GLU A 112 -4.53 4.32 4.74
CA GLU A 112 -3.14 4.28 4.29
C GLU A 112 -2.95 5.10 3.01
N ILE A 113 -3.78 4.88 1.98
CA ILE A 113 -3.73 5.62 0.71
C ILE A 113 -3.88 7.13 0.94
N ASP A 114 -4.81 7.54 1.81
CA ASP A 114 -5.00 8.95 2.16
C ASP A 114 -3.74 9.51 2.84
N GLN A 115 -3.11 8.78 3.77
CA GLN A 115 -1.87 9.21 4.44
C GLN A 115 -0.67 9.29 3.49
N VAL A 116 -0.47 8.28 2.64
CA VAL A 116 0.57 8.26 1.61
C VAL A 116 0.41 9.45 0.67
N TYR A 117 -0.81 9.72 0.20
CA TYR A 117 -1.08 10.88 -0.66
C TYR A 117 -0.70 12.20 0.01
N GLN A 118 -1.12 12.41 1.26
CA GLN A 118 -0.80 13.66 1.98
C GLN A 118 0.72 13.84 2.13
N LEU A 119 1.45 12.79 2.53
CA LEU A 119 2.90 12.83 2.65
C LEU A 119 3.59 13.05 1.29
N SER A 120 3.14 12.35 0.26
CA SER A 120 3.66 12.50 -1.11
C SER A 120 3.51 13.93 -1.60
N ARG A 121 2.32 14.50 -1.44
CA ARG A 121 2.01 15.85 -1.94
C ARG A 121 2.87 16.92 -1.27
N VAL A 122 2.98 16.92 0.05
CA VAL A 122 3.81 17.90 0.77
C VAL A 122 5.29 17.72 0.44
N THR A 123 5.75 16.49 0.27
CA THR A 123 7.15 16.17 -0.09
C THR A 123 7.49 16.69 -1.48
N MET A 124 6.62 16.46 -2.48
CA MET A 124 6.81 16.96 -3.84
C MET A 124 6.89 18.50 -3.88
N LEU A 125 5.99 19.17 -3.16
CA LEU A 125 6.00 20.63 -3.06
C LEU A 125 7.26 21.16 -2.36
N ALA A 126 7.74 20.44 -1.35
CA ALA A 126 8.86 20.86 -0.52
C ALA A 126 10.22 20.88 -1.22
N TYR A 127 10.39 20.15 -2.33
CA TYR A 127 11.59 20.30 -3.16
C TYR A 127 11.77 21.72 -3.72
N LYS A 128 10.67 22.44 -3.95
CA LYS A 128 10.69 23.83 -4.44
C LYS A 128 10.43 24.85 -3.34
N ASN A 129 9.66 24.47 -2.33
CA ASN A 129 9.36 25.32 -1.18
C ASN A 129 9.29 24.49 0.12
N PRO A 130 10.40 24.34 0.85
CA PRO A 130 10.47 23.52 2.06
C PRO A 130 9.40 23.82 3.12
N GLU A 131 8.88 25.05 3.15
CA GLU A 131 7.81 25.45 4.06
C GLU A 131 6.51 24.64 3.87
N ALA A 132 6.31 24.01 2.71
CA ALA A 132 5.18 23.13 2.46
C ALA A 132 5.08 21.97 3.47
N LEU A 133 6.20 21.51 4.04
CA LEU A 133 6.20 20.43 5.03
C LEU A 133 5.46 20.81 6.33
N LYS A 134 5.33 22.10 6.65
CA LYS A 134 4.54 22.56 7.82
C LYS A 134 3.09 22.10 7.76
N SER A 135 2.54 21.95 6.55
CA SER A 135 1.16 21.53 6.34
C SER A 135 0.91 20.04 6.57
N TYR A 136 1.97 19.23 6.70
CA TYR A 136 1.82 17.81 6.99
C TYR A 136 1.36 17.59 8.44
N GLY A 137 0.22 16.94 8.62
CA GLY A 137 -0.33 16.67 9.95
C GLY A 137 0.46 15.64 10.77
N GLY A 138 1.18 14.73 10.12
CA GLY A 138 1.98 13.68 10.78
C GLY A 138 3.43 14.07 11.08
N ALA A 139 4.17 13.11 11.63
CA ALA A 139 5.64 13.13 11.75
C ALA A 139 6.23 14.40 12.42
N SER A 140 5.76 14.76 13.62
CA SER A 140 6.27 15.91 14.40
C SER A 140 7.80 15.91 14.50
N ASP A 141 8.38 14.80 14.91
CA ASP A 141 9.81 14.68 15.20
C ASP A 141 10.65 14.83 13.92
N CYS A 142 10.11 14.35 12.78
CA CYS A 142 10.75 14.53 11.48
C CYS A 142 10.70 16.00 11.04
N LYS A 143 9.61 16.71 11.31
CA LYS A 143 9.52 18.16 11.03
C LYS A 143 10.53 18.91 11.88
N GLU A 144 10.60 18.63 13.18
CA GLU A 144 11.57 19.26 14.08
C GLU A 144 13.02 19.02 13.64
N THR A 145 13.32 17.82 13.15
CA THR A 145 14.66 17.43 12.71
C THR A 145 15.06 18.10 11.38
N TYR A 146 14.21 18.03 10.36
CA TYR A 146 14.62 18.35 8.98
C TYR A 146 14.16 19.73 8.50
N LEU A 147 12.97 20.17 8.89
CA LEU A 147 12.37 21.40 8.34
C LEU A 147 13.22 22.65 8.58
N PRO A 148 13.77 22.92 9.78
CA PRO A 148 14.55 24.15 10.01
C PRO A 148 15.75 24.26 9.08
N ALA A 149 16.47 23.15 8.87
CA ALA A 149 17.64 23.11 7.98
C ALA A 149 17.27 23.21 6.50
N LEU A 150 16.17 22.57 6.10
CA LEU A 150 15.66 22.67 4.72
C LEU A 150 15.23 24.10 4.37
N VAL A 151 14.56 24.81 5.28
CA VAL A 151 14.16 26.21 5.09
C VAL A 151 15.37 27.15 5.10
N ALA A 152 16.31 26.95 6.04
CA ALA A 152 17.49 27.80 6.14
C ALA A 152 18.48 27.61 4.98
N GLY A 153 18.57 26.39 4.44
CA GLY A 153 19.53 26.03 3.41
C GLY A 153 20.99 26.13 3.90
N GLY A 154 21.91 26.33 2.97
CA GLY A 154 23.32 26.61 3.26
C GLY A 154 23.99 25.59 4.19
N GLU A 155 24.79 26.08 5.13
CA GLU A 155 25.52 25.25 6.10
C GLU A 155 24.62 24.48 7.07
N ALA A 156 23.39 24.94 7.31
CA ALA A 156 22.42 24.18 8.12
C ALA A 156 21.99 22.90 7.40
N LEU A 157 21.70 23.01 6.10
CA LEU A 157 21.33 21.87 5.26
C LEU A 157 22.50 20.88 5.10
N LEU A 158 23.73 21.38 4.91
CA LEU A 158 24.91 20.50 4.82
C LEU A 158 25.14 19.68 6.09
N ARG A 159 24.93 20.26 7.28
CA ARG A 159 25.07 19.55 8.55
C ARG A 159 24.05 18.42 8.69
N VAL A 160 22.78 18.72 8.43
CA VAL A 160 21.72 17.69 8.48
C VAL A 160 21.96 16.60 7.44
N TRP A 161 22.40 16.94 6.22
CA TRP A 161 22.75 15.94 5.22
C TRP A 161 23.89 15.02 5.68
N ALA A 162 24.92 15.55 6.35
CA ALA A 162 25.98 14.72 6.92
C ALA A 162 25.44 13.72 7.96
N ASP A 163 24.50 14.15 8.81
CA ASP A 163 23.83 13.26 9.76
C ASP A 163 22.99 12.19 9.06
N VAL A 164 22.26 12.55 7.99
CA VAL A 164 21.52 11.60 7.14
C VAL A 164 22.48 10.57 6.56
N ASN A 165 23.60 10.98 5.96
CA ASN A 165 24.59 10.06 5.40
C ASN A 165 25.16 9.11 6.46
N MET A 166 25.51 9.63 7.63
CA MET A 166 26.00 8.82 8.74
C MET A 166 24.96 7.79 9.19
N ALA A 167 23.69 8.17 9.28
CA ALA A 167 22.61 7.25 9.62
C ALA A 167 22.41 6.18 8.54
N SER A 168 22.37 6.55 7.26
CA SER A 168 22.22 5.63 6.13
C SER A 168 23.36 4.61 6.09
N ARG A 169 24.60 5.02 6.36
CA ARG A 169 25.77 4.12 6.41
C ARG A 169 25.69 3.07 7.51
N LYS A 170 24.99 3.31 8.62
CA LYS A 170 24.88 2.31 9.70
C LYS A 170 24.07 1.08 9.31
N VAL A 171 23.17 1.22 8.34
CA VAL A 171 22.19 0.19 7.96
C VAL A 171 22.33 -0.26 6.51
N ASN A 172 23.27 0.31 5.74
CA ASN A 172 23.50 -0.07 4.35
C ASN A 172 24.45 -1.27 4.25
N SER A 173 24.22 -2.14 3.27
CA SER A 173 25.09 -3.29 2.99
C SER A 173 26.47 -2.91 2.42
N ASP A 174 26.61 -1.71 1.85
CA ASP A 174 27.89 -1.14 1.39
C ASP A 174 28.09 0.29 1.92
N PRO A 175 28.47 0.44 3.20
CA PRO A 175 28.68 1.75 3.82
C PRO A 175 29.88 2.51 3.26
N ALA A 176 30.84 1.82 2.66
CA ALA A 176 32.03 2.42 2.07
C ALA A 176 31.68 3.14 0.76
N ARG A 177 30.82 2.54 -0.07
CA ARG A 177 30.29 3.19 -1.27
C ARG A 177 29.50 4.46 -0.95
N LEU A 178 28.60 4.41 0.04
CA LEU A 178 27.85 5.59 0.46
C LEU A 178 28.75 6.72 0.98
N LYS A 179 29.86 6.38 1.67
CA LYS A 179 30.83 7.39 2.08
C LYS A 179 31.49 8.06 0.88
N ARG A 180 31.97 7.29 -0.10
CA ARG A 180 32.63 7.84 -1.30
C ARG A 180 31.70 8.78 -2.07
N ILE A 181 30.47 8.35 -2.31
CA ILE A 181 29.46 9.16 -3.00
C ILE A 181 29.23 10.49 -2.24
N PHE A 182 29.08 10.42 -0.92
CA PHE A 182 28.91 11.62 -0.11
C PHE A 182 30.13 12.54 -0.17
N ASP A 183 31.34 12.02 0.02
CA ASP A 183 32.57 12.83 -0.02
C ASP A 183 32.70 13.55 -1.39
N ASP A 184 32.43 12.85 -2.50
CA ASP A 184 32.48 13.41 -3.85
C ASP A 184 31.44 14.52 -4.05
N GLN A 185 30.19 14.27 -3.64
CA GLN A 185 29.09 15.23 -3.78
C GLN A 185 29.26 16.43 -2.85
N PHE A 186 29.73 16.23 -1.62
CA PHE A 186 29.90 17.27 -0.60
C PHE A 186 30.99 18.28 -0.98
N ASN A 187 32.03 17.82 -1.68
CA ASN A 187 33.10 18.67 -2.21
C ASN A 187 32.78 19.30 -3.58
N SER A 188 31.63 18.98 -4.17
CA SER A 188 31.22 19.52 -5.47
C SER A 188 30.68 20.96 -5.38
N PRO A 189 30.72 21.75 -6.47
CA PRO A 189 30.04 23.04 -6.52
C PRO A 189 28.51 22.92 -6.38
N ASP A 190 27.94 21.74 -6.65
CA ASP A 190 26.51 21.47 -6.56
C ASP A 190 26.08 20.89 -5.19
N ARG A 191 26.97 20.89 -4.19
CA ARG A 191 26.75 20.26 -2.87
C ARG A 191 25.41 20.61 -2.22
N PHE A 192 24.90 21.83 -2.36
CA PHE A 192 23.61 22.22 -1.80
C PHE A 192 22.42 21.56 -2.51
N LYS A 193 22.52 21.30 -3.82
CA LYS A 193 21.49 20.57 -4.57
C LYS A 193 21.47 19.09 -4.17
N PHE A 194 22.65 18.48 -4.00
CA PHE A 194 22.76 17.12 -3.47
C PHE A 194 22.20 17.04 -2.04
N ALA A 195 22.57 17.98 -1.18
CA ALA A 195 22.08 18.04 0.19
C ALA A 195 20.55 18.14 0.27
N LEU A 196 19.92 18.93 -0.61
CA LEU A 196 18.46 18.99 -0.70
C LEU A 196 17.86 17.63 -1.06
N VAL A 197 18.34 17.00 -2.14
CA VAL A 197 17.83 15.70 -2.60
C VAL A 197 18.00 14.63 -1.53
N GLU A 198 19.20 14.50 -0.98
CA GLU A 198 19.51 13.47 0.00
C GLU A 198 18.74 13.67 1.32
N THR A 199 18.63 14.93 1.79
CA THR A 199 17.86 15.24 3.00
C THR A 199 16.37 15.00 2.79
N MET A 200 15.82 15.34 1.62
CA MET A 200 14.41 15.11 1.30
C MET A 200 14.10 13.62 1.12
N SER A 201 14.89 12.90 0.33
CA SER A 201 14.67 11.49 -0.02
C SER A 201 15.03 10.51 1.08
N PHE A 202 16.14 10.71 1.80
CA PHE A 202 16.64 9.74 2.77
C PHE A 202 16.52 10.19 4.23
N GLY A 203 16.39 11.49 4.47
CA GLY A 203 16.06 12.06 5.78
C GLY A 203 14.56 12.15 5.98
N TRP A 204 13.95 13.21 5.47
CA TRP A 204 12.54 13.54 5.62
C TRP A 204 11.62 12.38 5.24
N TRP A 205 11.70 11.88 4.00
CA TRP A 205 10.78 10.85 3.51
C TRP A 205 10.87 9.58 4.34
N ASN A 206 12.07 9.01 4.53
CA ASN A 206 12.25 7.81 5.35
C ASN A 206 11.80 7.99 6.81
N CYS A 207 11.92 9.20 7.35
CA CYS A 207 11.43 9.50 8.68
C CYS A 207 9.91 9.59 8.73
N ALA A 208 9.32 10.43 7.89
CA ALA A 208 7.90 10.72 7.89
C ALA A 208 7.06 9.54 7.40
N ASN A 209 7.60 8.71 6.51
CA ASN A 209 6.94 7.50 6.03
C ASN A 209 6.64 6.49 7.16
N ARG A 210 7.41 6.52 8.25
CA ARG A 210 7.14 5.70 9.45
C ARG A 210 5.90 6.13 10.24
N SER A 211 5.36 7.31 9.95
CA SER A 211 4.12 7.79 10.57
C SER A 211 2.86 7.28 9.88
N ILE A 212 3.00 6.56 8.76
CA ILE A 212 1.88 5.99 8.02
C ILE A 212 1.41 4.71 8.73
N GLU A 213 0.10 4.59 8.88
CA GLU A 213 -0.57 3.40 9.38
C GLU A 213 -0.85 2.46 8.20
N TYR A 214 0.13 1.63 7.88
CA TYR A 214 0.00 0.61 6.84
C TYR A 214 -1.09 -0.42 7.21
N ASP A 215 -1.85 -0.87 6.22
CA ASP A 215 -2.97 -1.80 6.41
C ASP A 215 -2.51 -3.21 6.81
N GLY A 216 -1.22 -3.52 6.63
CA GLY A 216 -0.61 -4.81 6.94
C GLY A 216 -0.68 -5.83 5.81
N SER A 217 -1.02 -5.43 4.57
CA SER A 217 -1.01 -6.34 3.41
C SER A 217 0.37 -6.95 3.14
N ASP A 218 1.42 -6.23 3.51
CA ASP A 218 2.82 -6.59 3.25
C ASP A 218 3.53 -7.14 4.51
N GLY A 219 2.74 -7.44 5.56
CA GLY A 219 3.23 -7.85 6.89
C GLY A 219 2.60 -9.17 7.38
N PRO A 220 2.87 -9.56 8.64
CA PRO A 220 2.32 -10.78 9.25
C PRO A 220 0.79 -10.78 9.31
N GLU A 221 0.13 -9.62 9.22
CA GLU A 221 -1.32 -9.48 9.15
C GLU A 221 -1.91 -10.14 7.88
N ASN A 222 -1.12 -10.31 6.82
CA ASN A 222 -1.58 -10.96 5.59
C ASN A 222 -1.94 -12.44 5.81
N ASP A 223 -1.27 -13.13 6.75
CA ASP A 223 -1.61 -14.51 7.14
C ASP A 223 -3.03 -14.60 7.72
N LEU A 224 -3.46 -13.59 8.48
CA LEU A 224 -4.81 -13.55 9.02
C LEU A 224 -5.83 -13.32 7.90
N ARG A 225 -5.55 -12.42 6.96
CA ARG A 225 -6.41 -12.17 5.80
C ARG A 225 -6.57 -13.44 4.98
N GLU A 226 -5.50 -14.17 4.71
CA GLU A 226 -5.54 -15.41 3.94
C GLU A 226 -6.34 -16.49 4.67
N LYS A 227 -6.21 -16.59 6.00
CA LYS A 227 -7.06 -17.48 6.82
C LYS A 227 -8.54 -17.10 6.73
N GLU A 228 -8.89 -15.83 6.83
CA GLU A 228 -10.28 -15.36 6.68
C GLU A 228 -10.82 -15.61 5.27
N PHE A 229 -9.99 -15.44 4.24
CA PHE A 229 -10.37 -15.70 2.85
C PHE A 229 -10.68 -17.17 2.61
N ARG A 230 -9.88 -18.08 3.17
CA ARG A 230 -10.12 -19.53 3.08
C ARG A 230 -11.46 -19.96 3.69
N LYS A 231 -11.93 -19.29 4.74
CA LYS A 231 -13.24 -19.59 5.38
C LYS A 231 -14.43 -19.34 4.46
N LEU A 232 -14.25 -18.60 3.36
CA LEU A 232 -15.29 -18.36 2.36
C LEU A 232 -15.61 -19.62 1.54
N PHE A 233 -14.75 -20.63 1.61
CA PHE A 233 -14.85 -21.87 0.85
C PHE A 233 -15.25 -23.05 1.76
N LYS A 234 -16.09 -23.95 1.23
CA LYS A 234 -16.44 -25.24 1.86
C LYS A 234 -15.24 -26.19 1.89
N GLN A 235 -14.40 -26.11 0.85
CA GLN A 235 -13.20 -26.93 0.67
C GLN A 235 -12.15 -26.09 -0.04
N VAL A 236 -10.89 -26.26 0.34
CA VAL A 236 -9.74 -25.63 -0.33
C VAL A 236 -8.72 -26.72 -0.64
N LYS A 237 -8.26 -26.77 -1.89
CA LYS A 237 -7.19 -27.65 -2.35
C LYS A 237 -5.99 -26.80 -2.74
N THR A 238 -4.82 -27.11 -2.19
CA THR A 238 -3.54 -26.62 -2.72
C THR A 238 -3.24 -27.35 -4.02
N LEU A 239 -3.02 -26.60 -5.10
CA LEU A 239 -2.69 -27.14 -6.41
C LEU A 239 -1.17 -27.28 -6.57
N MET A 240 -0.45 -26.24 -6.19
CA MET A 240 1.01 -26.14 -6.28
C MET A 240 1.53 -25.18 -5.21
N CYS A 241 2.72 -25.43 -4.69
CA CYS A 241 3.51 -24.43 -3.99
C CYS A 241 4.94 -24.51 -4.49
N GLU A 242 5.60 -23.37 -4.64
CA GLU A 242 7.04 -23.33 -4.90
C GLU A 242 7.77 -23.96 -3.69
N GLU A 243 8.74 -24.85 -3.94
CA GLU A 243 9.60 -25.36 -2.88
C GLU A 243 10.59 -24.26 -2.45
N PRO A 244 10.89 -24.12 -1.14
CA PRO A 244 11.79 -23.08 -0.63
C PRO A 244 13.23 -23.15 -1.16
#